data_AF-A0A261BXH1-F1
#
_entry.id   AF-A0A261BXH1-F1
#
_cell.length_a   1.000
_cell.length_b   1.000
_cell.length_c   1.000
_cell.angle_alpha   90.00
_cell.angle_beta   90.00
_cell.angle_gamma   90.00
#
_symmetry.space_group_name_H-M   'P 1'
#
loop_
_entity.id
_entity.type
_entity.pdbx_description
1 polymer ?
#
loop_
_entity_poly.entity_id
_entity_poly.type
_entity_poly.pdbx_seq_one_letter_code
_entity_poly.pdbx_strand_id
1 'polypeptide(L)'
;MRRLTVEQTCQQNFTGNHTMQLLQEDAVNHYTSVFPPTDEILHVKAFLICFGKIAKLCLPRTLTHDEIAEMDTLLDVMLHHLKQFQSQENMTPKLHLLLEHVLPFMRRHKTWAKTSEQGLEALHEIGKRLLNKYRCTRNKEEQMSQVFCSLLHLGYINSNF
;
A
#
# COMPACT_ATOMS: atom_id res chain seq x y z
N MET A 1 -4.18 -18.76 41.51
CA MET A 1 -4.27 -17.57 40.65
C MET A 1 -3.02 -17.49 39.77
N ARG A 2 -3.08 -18.05 38.55
CA ARG A 2 -2.01 -17.90 37.56
C ARG A 2 -2.23 -16.59 36.82
N ARG A 3 -1.27 -15.67 36.88
CA ARG A 3 -1.26 -14.48 36.02
C ARG A 3 -1.12 -14.98 34.58
N LEU A 4 -2.11 -14.68 33.75
CA LEU A 4 -2.01 -14.83 32.31
C LEU A 4 -0.94 -13.83 31.85
N THR A 5 0.18 -14.36 31.37
CA THR A 5 1.16 -13.62 30.59
C THR A 5 0.44 -13.13 29.34
N VAL A 6 0.41 -11.80 29.17
CA VAL A 6 0.05 -11.18 27.89
C VAL A 6 1.06 -11.71 26.87
N GLU A 7 0.60 -12.61 26.00
CA GLU A 7 1.33 -12.94 24.79
C GLU A 7 1.48 -11.62 24.01
N GLN A 8 2.67 -11.03 24.10
CA GLN A 8 3.07 -9.99 23.16
C GLN A 8 3.09 -10.65 21.80
N THR A 9 1.98 -10.55 21.08
CA THR A 9 1.94 -10.79 19.65
C THR A 9 3.00 -9.88 19.06
N CYS A 10 4.09 -10.47 18.58
CA CYS A 10 5.08 -9.79 17.77
C CYS A 10 4.36 -9.39 16.47
N GLN A 11 3.61 -8.29 16.51
CA GLN A 11 3.09 -7.66 15.31
C GLN A 11 4.30 -7.09 14.59
N GLN A 12 4.90 -7.90 13.73
CA GLN A 12 5.82 -7.40 12.73
C GLN A 12 5.01 -6.45 11.85
N ASN A 13 5.30 -5.15 11.96
CA ASN A 13 4.71 -4.15 11.09
C ASN A 13 5.26 -4.35 9.68
N PHE A 14 4.44 -4.94 8.80
CA PHE A 14 4.75 -4.97 7.36
C PHE A 14 4.66 -3.54 6.81
N THR A 15 5.68 -3.13 6.06
CA THR A 15 5.72 -1.83 5.39
C THR A 15 5.36 -2.02 3.91
N GLY A 16 5.02 -0.93 3.21
CA GLY A 16 4.75 -0.99 1.77
C GLY A 16 5.89 -1.65 0.98
N ASN A 17 7.14 -1.43 1.37
CA ASN A 17 8.31 -2.05 0.73
C ASN A 17 8.32 -3.58 0.92
N HIS A 18 8.02 -4.06 2.12
CA HIS A 18 7.92 -5.50 2.37
C HIS A 18 6.78 -6.12 1.54
N THR A 19 5.61 -5.47 1.50
CA THR A 19 4.48 -5.94 0.69
C THR A 19 4.83 -6.02 -0.80
N MET A 20 5.52 -5.02 -1.35
CA MET A 20 5.91 -5.04 -2.77
C MET A 20 6.96 -6.11 -3.09
N GLN A 21 7.81 -6.48 -2.14
CA GLN A 21 8.75 -7.60 -2.31
C GLN A 21 8.02 -8.95 -2.32
N LEU A 22 7.02 -9.13 -1.45
CA LEU A 22 6.21 -10.36 -1.39
C LEU A 22 5.35 -10.57 -2.64
N LEU A 23 4.98 -9.49 -3.34
CA LEU A 23 4.16 -9.54 -4.55
C LEU A 23 4.97 -9.56 -5.85
N GLN A 24 6.31 -9.61 -5.80
CA GLN A 24 7.09 -9.85 -7.02
C GLN A 24 6.86 -11.25 -7.55
N GLU A 25 6.74 -11.40 -8.86
CA GLU A 25 6.46 -12.70 -9.50
C GLU A 25 7.47 -13.78 -9.12
N ASP A 26 8.77 -13.45 -9.10
CA ASP A 26 9.82 -14.37 -8.66
C ASP A 26 9.68 -14.79 -7.20
N ALA A 27 9.30 -13.86 -6.32
CA ALA A 27 9.05 -14.15 -4.92
C ALA A 27 7.83 -15.07 -4.77
N VAL A 28 6.74 -14.76 -5.47
CA VAL A 28 5.53 -15.59 -5.50
C VAL A 28 5.85 -17.00 -5.96
N ASN A 29 6.58 -17.14 -7.07
CA ASN A 29 7.05 -18.42 -7.57
C ASN A 29 7.84 -19.20 -6.52
N HIS A 30 8.76 -18.53 -5.82
CA HIS A 30 9.64 -19.16 -4.83
C HIS A 30 8.90 -19.64 -3.57
N TYR A 31 8.03 -18.82 -2.95
CA TYR A 31 7.34 -19.30 -1.74
C TYR A 31 6.17 -20.24 -2.05
N THR A 32 5.53 -20.12 -3.22
CA THR A 32 4.48 -21.07 -3.62
C THR A 32 5.06 -22.46 -3.94
N SER A 33 6.32 -22.57 -4.37
CA SER A 33 6.95 -23.87 -4.63
C SER A 33 7.25 -24.70 -3.38
N VAL A 34 7.15 -24.10 -2.19
CA VAL A 34 7.28 -24.82 -0.91
C VAL A 34 6.04 -25.69 -0.64
N PHE A 35 4.89 -25.33 -1.22
CA PHE A 35 3.65 -26.07 -1.06
C PHE A 35 3.52 -27.16 -2.13
N PRO A 36 2.79 -28.27 -1.84
CA PRO A 36 2.47 -29.27 -2.84
C PRO A 36 1.72 -28.65 -4.03
N PRO A 37 1.96 -29.11 -5.26
CA PRO A 37 1.26 -28.61 -6.44
C PRO A 37 -0.21 -29.06 -6.41
N THR A 38 -1.10 -28.15 -6.05
CA THR A 38 -2.56 -28.34 -6.10
C THR A 38 -3.19 -27.25 -6.97
N ASP A 39 -4.39 -27.50 -7.48
CA ASP A 39 -5.16 -26.50 -8.25
C ASP A 39 -5.41 -25.22 -7.42
N GLU A 40 -5.60 -25.37 -6.12
CA GLU A 40 -5.76 -24.25 -5.18
C GLU A 40 -4.51 -23.35 -5.17
N ILE A 41 -3.31 -23.93 -5.03
CA ILE A 41 -2.05 -23.17 -5.02
C ILE A 41 -1.78 -22.50 -6.38
N LEU A 42 -2.18 -23.12 -7.49
CA LEU A 42 -2.11 -22.48 -8.81
C LEU A 42 -2.96 -21.20 -8.87
N HIS A 43 -4.17 -21.24 -8.30
CA HIS A 43 -5.05 -20.07 -8.25
C HIS A 43 -4.56 -19.00 -7.27
N VAL A 44 -4.06 -19.40 -6.09
CA VAL A 44 -3.43 -18.47 -5.13
C VAL A 44 -2.23 -17.77 -5.77
N LYS A 45 -1.37 -18.52 -6.46
CA LYS A 45 -0.22 -17.99 -7.18
C LYS A 45 -0.64 -16.96 -8.23
N ALA A 46 -1.60 -17.30 -9.08
CA ALA A 46 -2.08 -16.40 -10.12
C ALA A 46 -2.74 -15.13 -9.54
N PHE A 47 -3.51 -15.28 -8.45
CA PHE A 47 -4.07 -14.16 -7.70
C PHE A 47 -2.98 -13.21 -7.18
N LEU A 48 -1.92 -13.74 -6.54
CA LEU A 48 -0.85 -12.93 -5.95
C LEU A 48 -0.02 -12.19 -7.02
N ILE A 49 0.27 -12.85 -8.14
CA ILE A 49 0.94 -12.21 -9.29
C ILE A 49 0.06 -11.08 -9.85
N CYS A 50 -1.24 -11.33 -10.01
CA CYS A 50 -2.18 -10.32 -10.48
C CYS A 50 -2.26 -9.13 -9.52
N PHE A 51 -2.30 -9.41 -8.21
CA PHE A 51 -2.31 -8.38 -7.18
C PHE A 51 -1.04 -7.52 -7.20
N GLY A 52 0.12 -8.14 -7.45
CA GLY A 52 1.38 -7.42 -7.65
C GLY A 52 1.37 -6.49 -8.88
N LYS A 53 0.73 -6.91 -9.98
CA LYS A 53 0.55 -6.06 -11.18
C LYS A 53 -0.38 -4.87 -10.89
N ILE A 54 -1.51 -5.12 -10.24
CA ILE A 54 -2.45 -4.07 -9.80
C ILE A 54 -1.74 -3.05 -8.92
N ALA A 55 -0.93 -3.50 -7.95
CA ALA A 55 -0.17 -2.61 -7.07
C ALA A 55 0.82 -1.71 -7.84
N LYS A 56 1.39 -2.19 -8.96
CA LYS A 56 2.28 -1.38 -9.82
C LYS A 56 1.54 -0.29 -10.61
N LEU A 57 0.23 -0.45 -10.83
CA LEU A 57 -0.61 0.58 -11.47
C LEU A 57 -1.06 1.68 -10.49
N CYS A 58 -0.76 1.56 -9.19
CA CYS A 58 -0.98 2.60 -8.19
C CYS A 58 0.04 3.76 -8.32
N LEU A 59 0.03 4.46 -9.45
CA LEU A 59 0.98 5.54 -9.73
C LEU A 59 0.44 6.91 -9.27
N PRO A 60 1.27 7.78 -8.67
CA PRO A 60 0.86 9.11 -8.21
C PRO A 60 0.75 10.13 -9.36
N ARG A 61 0.20 9.70 -10.50
CA ARG A 61 0.02 10.52 -11.70
C ARG A 61 -1.36 10.26 -12.32
N THR A 62 -1.69 11.05 -13.34
CA THR A 62 -2.86 10.78 -14.16
C THR A 62 -2.61 9.50 -14.94
N LEU A 63 -3.61 8.62 -14.97
CA LEU A 63 -3.58 7.33 -15.65
C LEU A 63 -4.08 7.47 -17.09
N THR A 64 -3.46 6.73 -18.01
CA THR A 64 -3.90 6.67 -19.41
C THR A 64 -5.15 5.80 -19.54
N HIS A 65 -5.80 5.86 -20.70
CA HIS A 65 -6.94 4.99 -20.99
C HIS A 65 -6.52 3.51 -21.03
N ASP A 66 -5.33 3.23 -21.55
CA ASP A 66 -4.79 1.87 -21.63
C ASP A 66 -4.51 1.29 -20.24
N GLU A 67 -3.96 2.09 -19.32
CA GLU A 67 -3.72 1.66 -17.93
C GLU A 67 -5.03 1.38 -17.17
N ILE A 68 -6.09 2.13 -17.46
CA ILE A 68 -7.41 1.89 -16.87
C ILE A 68 -8.03 0.61 -17.44
N ALA A 69 -7.84 0.33 -18.73
CA ALA A 69 -8.29 -0.92 -19.36
C ALA A 69 -7.48 -2.13 -18.87
N GLU A 70 -6.18 -1.95 -18.64
CA GLU A 70 -5.32 -2.97 -18.02
C GLU A 70 -5.79 -3.28 -16.60
N MET A 71 -6.10 -2.25 -15.79
CA MET A 71 -6.66 -2.45 -14.45
C MET A 71 -7.97 -3.25 -14.48
N ASP A 72 -8.89 -2.93 -15.38
CA ASP A 72 -10.17 -3.65 -15.56
C ASP A 72 -9.93 -5.15 -15.79
N THR A 73 -9.06 -5.45 -16.76
CA THR A 73 -8.67 -6.83 -17.11
C THR A 73 -8.03 -7.55 -15.92
N LEU A 74 -7.15 -6.87 -15.17
CA LEU A 74 -6.50 -7.46 -13.99
C LEU A 74 -7.49 -7.72 -12.85
N LEU A 75 -8.47 -6.84 -12.62
CA LEU A 75 -9.49 -7.05 -11.60
C LEU A 75 -10.37 -8.26 -11.92
N ASP A 76 -10.75 -8.45 -13.19
CA ASP A 76 -11.50 -9.62 -13.64
C ASP A 76 -10.72 -10.93 -13.43
N VAL A 77 -9.43 -10.94 -13.82
CA VAL A 77 -8.54 -12.10 -13.62
C VAL A 77 -8.36 -12.39 -12.12
N MET A 78 -8.17 -11.36 -11.31
CA MET A 78 -8.02 -11.48 -9.86
C MET A 78 -9.29 -12.07 -9.23
N LEU A 79 -10.48 -11.59 -9.62
CA LEU A 79 -11.76 -12.10 -9.13
C LEU A 79 -12.00 -13.55 -9.56
N HIS A 80 -11.65 -13.91 -10.79
CA HIS A 80 -11.76 -15.29 -11.29
C HIS A 80 -10.97 -16.25 -10.39
N HIS A 81 -9.70 -15.94 -10.09
CA HIS A 81 -8.86 -16.79 -9.25
C HIS A 81 -9.29 -16.79 -7.79
N LEU A 82 -9.69 -15.65 -7.23
CA LEU A 82 -10.20 -15.56 -5.86
C LEU A 82 -11.36 -16.52 -5.61
N LYS A 83 -12.28 -16.63 -6.57
CA LYS A 83 -13.44 -17.54 -6.50
C LYS A 83 -13.06 -19.02 -6.46
N GLN A 84 -11.87 -19.41 -6.96
CA GLN A 84 -11.48 -20.81 -7.02
C GLN A 84 -10.95 -21.33 -5.68
N PHE A 85 -10.21 -20.52 -4.92
CA PHE A 85 -9.62 -20.95 -3.64
C PHE A 85 -10.37 -20.44 -2.41
N GLN A 86 -11.18 -19.38 -2.53
CA GLN A 86 -11.85 -18.76 -1.39
C GLN A 86 -13.32 -18.46 -1.67
N SER A 87 -14.07 -19.51 -2.01
CA SER A 87 -15.50 -19.42 -2.38
C SER A 87 -16.46 -19.27 -1.20
N GLN A 88 -16.01 -19.50 0.05
CA GLN A 88 -16.88 -19.60 1.24
C GLN A 88 -16.54 -18.60 2.37
N GLU A 89 -15.54 -17.73 2.22
CA GLU A 89 -15.13 -16.81 3.29
C GLU A 89 -15.62 -15.36 3.11
N ASN A 90 -15.64 -14.63 4.23
CA ASN A 90 -15.96 -13.21 4.26
C ASN A 90 -14.86 -12.39 3.58
N MET A 91 -15.23 -11.69 2.51
CA MET A 91 -14.37 -10.72 1.84
C MET A 91 -14.03 -9.55 2.76
N THR A 92 -12.74 -9.21 2.88
CA THR A 92 -12.34 -8.04 3.65
C THR A 92 -12.85 -6.75 2.99
N PRO A 93 -13.19 -5.69 3.77
CA PRO A 93 -13.64 -4.42 3.19
C PRO A 93 -12.64 -3.82 2.19
N LYS A 94 -11.33 -4.00 2.41
CA LYS A 94 -10.28 -3.53 1.50
C LYS A 94 -10.31 -4.25 0.15
N LEU A 95 -10.53 -5.56 0.17
CA LEU A 95 -10.64 -6.36 -1.04
C LEU A 95 -11.92 -6.03 -1.82
N HIS A 96 -13.03 -5.81 -1.12
CA HIS A 96 -14.27 -5.32 -1.75
C HIS A 96 -14.10 -3.96 -2.44
N LEU A 97 -13.46 -3.00 -1.76
CA LEU A 97 -13.16 -1.70 -2.33
C LEU A 97 -12.32 -1.82 -3.60
N LEU A 98 -11.31 -2.69 -3.58
CA LEU A 98 -10.45 -2.94 -4.74
C LEU A 98 -11.23 -3.50 -5.93
N LEU A 99 -12.05 -4.51 -5.71
CA LEU A 99 -12.74 -5.23 -6.79
C LEU A 99 -13.90 -4.42 -7.39
N GLU A 100 -14.65 -3.66 -6.57
CA GLU A 100 -15.90 -3.05 -7.00
C GLU A 100 -15.82 -1.53 -7.22
N HIS A 101 -14.95 -0.83 -6.48
CA HIS A 101 -15.01 0.64 -6.39
C HIS A 101 -13.82 1.36 -7.01
N VAL A 102 -12.68 0.69 -7.15
CA VAL A 102 -11.47 1.29 -7.72
C VAL A 102 -11.66 1.65 -9.19
N LEU A 103 -12.25 0.77 -10.00
CA LEU A 103 -12.42 1.02 -11.42
C LEU A 103 -13.40 2.18 -11.71
N PRO A 104 -14.61 2.25 -11.10
CA PRO A 104 -15.46 3.44 -11.20
C PRO A 104 -14.75 4.73 -10.80
N PHE A 105 -13.96 4.69 -9.72
CA PHE A 105 -13.18 5.83 -9.25
C PHE A 105 -12.13 6.27 -10.26
N MET A 106 -11.33 5.33 -10.80
CA MET A 106 -10.30 5.61 -11.80
C MET A 106 -10.90 6.12 -13.11
N ARG A 107 -12.04 5.59 -13.55
CA ARG A 107 -12.75 6.08 -14.75
C ARG A 107 -13.19 7.54 -14.58
N ARG A 108 -13.68 7.91 -13.39
CA ARG A 108 -14.14 9.27 -13.08
C ARG A 108 -12.99 10.26 -12.87
N HIS A 109 -11.97 9.88 -12.10
CA HIS A 109 -10.93 10.81 -11.64
C HIS A 109 -9.59 10.66 -12.36
N LYS A 110 -9.42 9.62 -13.19
CA LYS A 110 -8.19 9.31 -13.93
C LYS A 110 -6.95 9.22 -13.03
N THR A 111 -7.13 8.83 -11.78
CA THR A 111 -6.08 8.67 -10.78
C THR A 111 -6.55 7.66 -9.73
N TRP A 112 -5.60 7.10 -8.98
CA TRP A 112 -5.89 6.36 -7.76
C TRP A 112 -4.92 6.74 -6.64
N ALA A 113 -3.61 6.70 -6.88
CA ALA A 113 -2.64 6.96 -5.81
C ALA A 113 -2.48 8.44 -5.42
N LYS A 114 -2.93 9.41 -6.24
CA LYS A 114 -2.90 10.84 -5.85
C LYS A 114 -3.77 11.15 -4.63
N THR A 115 -4.78 10.33 -4.35
CA THR A 115 -5.64 10.48 -3.15
C THR A 115 -5.17 9.61 -1.99
N SER A 116 -4.01 8.97 -2.11
CA SER A 116 -3.44 8.16 -1.03
C SER A 116 -2.77 9.03 0.04
N GLU A 117 -2.68 8.48 1.25
CA GLU A 117 -2.01 9.12 2.38
C GLU A 117 -0.47 8.97 2.33
N GLN A 118 0.09 8.30 1.32
CA GLN A 118 1.53 8.05 1.21
C GLN A 118 2.34 9.35 1.15
N GLY A 119 1.79 10.41 0.53
CA GLY A 119 2.42 11.74 0.54
C GLY A 119 2.48 12.36 1.95
N LEU A 120 1.46 12.13 2.77
CA LEU A 120 1.41 12.60 4.16
C LEU A 120 2.39 11.80 5.04
N GLU A 121 2.50 10.49 4.83
CA GLU A 121 3.49 9.64 5.51
C GLU A 121 4.93 10.09 5.22
N ALA A 122 5.24 10.39 3.95
CA ALA A 122 6.55 10.93 3.57
C ALA A 122 6.85 12.28 4.23
N LEU A 123 5.85 13.18 4.29
CA LEU A 123 5.97 14.46 4.98
C LEU A 123 6.18 14.28 6.49
N HIS A 124 5.48 13.33 7.11
CA HIS A 124 5.64 13.01 8.52
C HIS A 124 7.08 12.57 8.85
N GLU A 125 7.71 11.74 8.02
CA GLU A 125 9.10 11.35 8.20
C GLU A 125 10.10 12.51 8.01
N ILE A 126 9.81 13.47 7.13
CA ILE A 126 10.57 14.73 7.05
C ILE A 126 10.41 15.52 8.36
N GLY A 127 9.18 15.66 8.85
CA GLY A 127 8.88 16.33 10.11
C GLY A 127 9.65 15.74 11.30
N LYS A 128 9.67 14.41 11.43
CA LYS A 128 10.46 13.72 12.47
C LYS A 128 11.96 14.02 12.38
N ARG A 129 12.52 14.03 11.17
CA ARG A 129 13.94 14.38 10.96
C ARG A 129 14.24 15.81 11.38
N LEU A 130 13.35 16.75 11.05
CA LEU A 130 13.50 18.16 11.44
C LEU A 130 13.34 18.36 12.96
N LEU A 131 12.38 17.68 13.59
CA LEU A 131 12.24 17.68 15.06
C LEU A 131 13.53 17.18 15.73
N ASN A 132 14.13 16.12 15.21
CA ASN A 132 15.41 15.63 15.70
C ASN A 132 16.56 16.62 15.48
N LYS A 133 16.59 17.32 14.34
CA LYS A 133 17.59 18.36 14.05
C LYS A 133 17.51 19.51 15.06
N TYR A 134 16.30 19.95 15.41
CA TYR A 134 16.04 21.05 16.35
C TYR A 134 15.79 20.57 17.79
N ARG A 135 16.20 19.35 18.15
CA ARG A 135 15.95 18.76 19.48
C ARG A 135 16.50 19.58 20.65
N CYS A 136 17.54 20.38 20.40
CA CYS A 136 18.20 21.20 21.42
C CYS A 136 17.45 22.50 21.73
N THR A 137 16.47 22.88 20.91
CA THR A 137 15.63 24.06 21.13
C THR A 137 14.65 23.76 22.27
N ARG A 138 14.86 24.39 23.43
CA ARG A 138 14.06 24.12 24.65
C ARG A 138 12.61 24.61 24.55
N ASN A 139 12.40 25.73 23.87
CA ASN A 139 11.06 26.26 23.62
C ASN A 139 10.41 25.49 22.46
N LYS A 140 9.29 24.82 22.73
CA LYS A 140 8.55 24.04 21.73
C LYS A 140 7.97 24.90 20.61
N GLU A 141 7.49 26.10 20.90
CA GLU A 141 6.96 27.00 19.87
C GLU A 141 8.05 27.45 18.91
N GLU A 142 9.23 27.75 19.45
CA GLU A 142 10.41 28.10 18.66
C GLU A 142 10.91 26.91 17.84
N GLN A 143 10.96 25.72 18.43
CA GLN A 143 11.31 24.48 17.74
C GLN A 143 10.37 24.21 16.57
N MET A 144 9.06 24.33 16.79
CA MET A 144 8.07 24.15 15.74
C MET A 144 8.19 25.23 14.66
N SER A 145 8.44 26.48 15.03
CA SER A 145 8.70 27.56 14.08
C SER A 145 9.91 27.25 13.19
N GLN A 146 11.00 26.71 13.75
CA GLN A 146 12.18 26.28 13.00
C GLN A 146 11.88 25.11 12.05
N VAL A 147 11.06 24.14 12.49
CA VAL A 147 10.59 23.02 11.64
C VAL A 147 9.76 23.56 10.48
N PHE A 148 8.77 24.41 10.73
CA PHE A 148 7.91 25.00 9.70
C PHE A 148 8.71 25.85 8.70
N CYS A 149 9.59 26.73 9.19
CA CYS A 149 10.49 27.50 8.33
C CYS A 149 11.33 26.57 7.45
N SER A 150 11.85 25.47 7.99
CA SER A 150 12.63 24.50 7.21
C SER A 150 11.80 23.80 6.14
N LEU A 151 10.56 23.41 6.45
CA LEU A 151 9.65 22.79 5.48
C LEU A 151 9.31 23.75 4.33
N LEU A 152 9.12 25.04 4.63
CA LEU A 152 8.90 26.08 3.63
C LEU A 152 10.12 26.30 2.72
N HIS A 153 11.33 26.42 3.31
CA HIS A 153 12.57 26.64 2.55
C HIS A 153 12.91 25.45 1.64
N LEU A 154 12.63 24.22 2.08
CA LEU A 154 12.87 23.01 1.29
C LEU A 154 11.83 22.79 0.19
N GLY A 155 10.81 23.67 0.09
CA GLY A 155 9.78 23.56 -0.94
C GLY A 155 8.73 22.49 -0.69
N TYR A 156 8.74 21.81 0.46
CA TYR A 156 7.78 20.74 0.75
C TYR A 156 6.35 21.25 1.02
N ILE A 157 6.20 22.54 1.31
CA ILE A 157 4.89 23.21 1.51
C ILE A 157 4.68 24.35 0.50
N ASN A 158 5.66 24.64 -0.36
CA ASN A 158 5.49 25.64 -1.42
C ASN A 158 4.88 24.99 -2.65
N SER A 159 3.60 25.27 -2.86
CA SER A 159 2.90 24.96 -4.10
C SER A 159 3.35 25.91 -5.22
N ASN A 160 4.44 25.59 -5.90
CA ASN A 160 4.60 26.09 -7.26
C ASN A 160 3.70 25.23 -8.15
N PHE A 161 2.42 25.63 -8.22
CA PHE A 161 1.51 25.22 -9.30
C PHE A 161 1.88 25.96 -10.59
#